data_AF-A0A2W6I1I0-F1
#
_entry.id   AF-A0A2W6I1I0-F1
#
_cell.length_a   1.000
_cell.length_b   1.000
_cell.length_c   1.000
_cell.angle_alpha   90.00
_cell.angle_beta   90.00
_cell.angle_gamma   90.00
#
_symmetry.space_group_name_H-M   'P 1'
#
loop_
_entity.id
_entity.type
_entity.pdbx_description
1 polymer ?
#
loop_
_entity_poly.entity_id
_entity_poly.type
_entity_poly.pdbx_seq_one_letter_code
_entity_poly.pdbx_strand_id
1 'polypeptide(L)'
;MRFALLLAVSLLAACQAAPTKPNPPPAAVVTVPVATYVPIDAQLRKRCKWVKEAAPSAVFEVSNGRKRCLLQYEAQLDGIDQVQGKPVPDSP
;
A
#
# COMPACT_ATOMS: atom_id res chain seq x y z
N MET A 1 23.22 -66.33 -19.93
CA MET A 1 22.39 -65.17 -20.36
C MET A 1 21.03 -65.11 -19.65
N ARG A 2 20.20 -66.16 -19.66
CA ARG A 2 18.86 -66.13 -19.03
C ARG A 2 18.86 -65.77 -17.53
N PHE A 3 19.82 -66.28 -16.76
CA PHE A 3 19.91 -66.01 -15.32
C PHE A 3 20.23 -64.54 -14.97
N ALA A 4 21.17 -63.92 -15.69
CA ALA A 4 21.51 -62.51 -15.46
C ALA A 4 20.33 -61.58 -15.78
N LEU A 5 19.54 -61.95 -16.79
CA LEU A 5 18.34 -61.22 -17.19
C LEU A 5 17.24 -61.32 -16.12
N LEU A 6 17.03 -62.50 -15.55
CA LEU A 6 16.08 -62.70 -14.46
C LEU A 6 16.49 -61.93 -13.19
N LEU A 7 17.79 -61.87 -12.89
CA LEU A 7 18.33 -61.17 -11.72
C LEU A 7 18.24 -59.64 -11.86
N ALA A 8 18.40 -59.13 -13.08
CA ALA A 8 18.20 -57.71 -13.36
C ALA A 8 16.71 -57.32 -13.24
N VAL A 9 15.79 -58.16 -13.74
CA VAL A 9 14.35 -57.91 -13.66
C VAL A 9 13.85 -57.96 -12.21
N SER A 10 14.36 -58.88 -11.39
CA SER A 10 13.98 -58.95 -9.97
C SER A 10 14.50 -57.75 -9.17
N LEU A 11 15.70 -57.24 -9.48
CA LEU A 11 16.24 -56.03 -8.86
C LEU A 11 15.43 -54.78 -9.23
N LEU A 12 14.96 -54.66 -10.48
CA LEU A 12 14.09 -53.54 -10.88
C LEU A 12 12.70 -53.62 -10.24
N ALA A 13 12.15 -54.83 -10.06
CA ALA A 13 10.85 -55.01 -9.41
C ALA A 13 10.87 -54.72 -7.89
N ALA A 14 12.04 -54.68 -7.27
CA ALA A 14 12.20 -54.35 -5.85
C ALA A 14 12.15 -52.83 -5.56
N CYS A 15 12.25 -51.97 -6.59
CA CYS A 15 12.00 -50.54 -6.46
C CYS A 15 10.49 -50.27 -6.42
N GLN A 16 9.89 -50.43 -5.25
CA GLN A 16 8.54 -49.93 -5.02
C GLN A 16 8.52 -48.40 -5.14
N ALA A 17 7.48 -47.86 -5.76
CA ALA A 17 7.27 -46.42 -5.84
C ALA A 17 7.27 -45.82 -4.42
N ALA A 18 8.01 -44.73 -4.23
CA ALA A 18 8.04 -44.05 -2.94
C ALA A 18 6.60 -43.67 -2.55
N PRO A 19 6.19 -43.91 -1.29
CA PRO A 19 4.84 -43.58 -0.85
C PRO A 19 4.60 -42.09 -1.05
N THR A 20 3.61 -41.74 -1.85
CA THR A 20 3.21 -40.35 -2.08
C THR A 20 2.60 -39.81 -0.79
N LYS A 21 3.31 -38.90 -0.12
CA LYS A 21 2.75 -38.15 1.01
C LYS A 21 1.74 -37.14 0.46
N PRO A 22 0.44 -37.25 0.78
CA PRO A 22 -0.54 -36.26 0.35
C PRO A 22 -0.21 -34.92 1.00
N ASN A 23 -0.20 -33.85 0.20
CA ASN A 23 -0.18 -32.50 0.77
C ASN A 23 -1.50 -32.27 1.52
N PRO A 24 -1.46 -31.61 2.68
CA PRO A 24 -2.69 -31.18 3.32
C PRO A 24 -3.50 -30.30 2.35
N PRO A 25 -4.84 -30.31 2.44
CA PRO A 25 -5.66 -29.40 1.66
C PRO A 25 -5.22 -27.94 1.93
N PRO A 26 -5.34 -27.04 0.94
CA PRO A 26 -4.97 -25.65 1.12
C PRO A 26 -5.69 -25.07 2.34
N ALA A 27 -4.95 -24.30 3.14
CA ALA A 27 -5.53 -23.62 4.29
C ALA A 27 -6.71 -22.74 3.85
N ALA A 28 -7.72 -22.61 4.71
CA ALA A 28 -8.88 -21.76 4.43
C ALA A 28 -8.44 -20.38 3.97
N VAL A 29 -9.04 -19.88 2.89
CA VAL A 29 -8.79 -18.52 2.38
C VAL A 29 -9.29 -17.54 3.43
N VAL A 30 -8.37 -16.89 4.13
CA VAL A 30 -8.70 -15.83 5.08
C VAL A 30 -8.65 -14.50 4.33
N THR A 31 -9.80 -13.86 4.16
CA THR A 31 -9.87 -12.50 3.62
C THR A 31 -9.29 -11.54 4.65
N VAL A 32 -8.12 -10.97 4.34
CA VAL A 32 -7.49 -9.95 5.19
C VAL A 32 -8.13 -8.60 4.85
N PRO A 33 -8.75 -7.89 5.81
CA PRO A 33 -9.28 -6.57 5.56
C PRO A 33 -8.13 -5.60 5.27
N VAL A 34 -8.10 -5.05 4.07
CA VAL A 34 -7.19 -3.96 3.70
C VAL A 34 -7.81 -2.66 4.18
N ALA A 35 -7.12 -1.96 5.09
CA ALA A 35 -7.55 -0.64 5.52
C ALA A 35 -7.57 0.32 4.31
N THR A 36 -8.77 0.70 3.88
CA THR A 36 -8.97 1.71 2.83
C THR A 36 -9.15 3.04 3.54
N TYR A 37 -8.23 3.97 3.30
CA TYR A 37 -8.24 5.29 3.93
C TYR A 37 -9.01 6.30 3.07
N VAL A 38 -9.65 7.28 3.70
CA VAL A 38 -10.28 8.40 3.01
C VAL A 38 -9.20 9.25 2.31
N PRO A 39 -9.31 9.49 0.99
CA PRO A 39 -8.37 10.35 0.29
C PRO A 39 -8.53 11.81 0.72
N ILE A 40 -7.39 12.50 0.93
CA ILE A 40 -7.39 13.94 1.23
C ILE A 40 -7.72 14.73 -0.04
N ASP A 41 -8.72 15.62 0.03
CA ASP A 41 -9.11 16.51 -1.06
C ASP A 41 -7.89 17.28 -1.62
N ALA A 42 -7.80 17.38 -2.95
CA ALA A 42 -6.71 18.09 -3.62
C ALA A 42 -6.65 19.59 -3.24
N GLN A 43 -7.77 20.22 -2.90
CA GLN A 43 -7.82 21.61 -2.42
C GLN A 43 -7.12 21.76 -1.08
N LEU A 44 -7.23 20.77 -0.19
CA LEU A 44 -6.55 20.77 1.11
C LEU A 44 -5.03 20.60 0.97
N ARG A 45 -4.55 20.06 -0.17
CA ARG A 45 -3.13 19.88 -0.48
C ARG A 45 -2.54 21.00 -1.36
N LYS A 46 -3.33 22.01 -1.70
CA LYS A 46 -2.92 23.08 -2.62
C LYS A 46 -1.85 23.97 -1.99
N ARG A 47 -0.70 24.08 -2.64
CA ARG A 47 0.38 24.99 -2.18
C ARG A 47 0.02 26.44 -2.43
N CYS A 48 0.15 27.28 -1.41
CA CYS A 48 0.07 28.72 -1.56
C CYS A 48 1.34 29.28 -2.21
N LYS A 49 1.18 30.26 -3.11
CA LYS A 49 2.30 30.98 -3.74
C LYS A 49 2.31 32.41 -3.22
N TRP A 50 3.44 32.84 -2.66
CA TRP A 50 3.70 34.23 -2.34
C TRP A 50 5.12 34.60 -2.74
N VAL A 51 5.35 35.90 -2.95
CA VAL A 51 6.67 36.44 -3.23
C VAL A 51 7.48 36.40 -1.94
N LYS A 52 8.58 35.64 -1.93
CA LYS A 52 9.44 35.49 -0.74
C LYS A 52 10.38 36.70 -0.57
N GLU A 53 10.93 37.17 -1.68
CA GLU A 53 11.97 38.21 -1.71
C GLU A 53 11.57 39.26 -2.76
N ALA A 54 11.57 40.52 -2.35
CA ALA A 54 11.24 41.68 -3.18
C ALA A 54 12.03 42.90 -2.69
N ALA A 55 12.00 43.99 -3.47
CA ALA A 55 12.61 45.25 -3.04
C ALA A 55 12.01 45.74 -1.71
N PRO A 56 12.78 46.49 -0.88
CA PRO A 56 12.26 47.03 0.39
C PRO A 56 11.00 47.90 0.26
N SER A 57 10.74 48.45 -0.93
CA SER A 57 9.50 49.17 -1.22
C SER A 57 8.24 48.28 -1.27
N ALA A 58 8.39 46.98 -1.44
CA ALA A 58 7.29 46.02 -1.57
C ALA A 58 6.95 45.28 -0.26
N VAL A 59 7.42 45.77 0.89
CA VAL A 59 7.25 45.13 2.21
C VAL A 59 5.79 44.79 2.52
N PHE A 60 4.85 45.68 2.21
CA PHE A 60 3.42 45.43 2.47
C PHE A 60 2.84 44.31 1.61
N GLU A 61 3.19 44.26 0.33
CA GLU A 61 2.73 43.22 -0.58
C GLU A 61 3.24 41.85 -0.15
N VAL A 62 4.54 41.75 0.16
CA VAL A 62 5.20 40.52 0.62
C VAL A 62 4.61 40.06 1.96
N SER A 63 4.46 40.98 2.92
CA SER A 63 3.95 40.66 4.26
C SER A 63 2.49 40.20 4.22
N ASN A 64 1.65 40.90 3.46
CA ASN A 64 0.24 40.54 3.28
C ASN A 64 0.09 39.23 2.48
N GLY A 65 0.94 39.00 1.48
CA GLY A 65 1.03 37.73 0.76
C GLY A 65 1.36 36.57 1.70
N ARG A 66 2.37 36.73 2.56
CA ARG A 66 2.75 35.73 3.56
C ARG A 66 1.62 35.45 4.55
N LYS A 67 0.95 36.49 5.06
CA LYS A 67 -0.20 36.33 5.97
C LYS A 67 -1.33 35.54 5.30
N ARG A 68 -1.71 35.86 4.07
CA ARG A 68 -2.75 35.10 3.32
C ARG A 68 -2.37 33.63 3.15
N CYS A 69 -1.11 33.34 2.85
CA CYS A 69 -0.66 31.95 2.73
C CYS A 69 -0.67 31.20 4.05
N LEU A 70 -0.31 31.85 5.16
CA LEU A 70 -0.37 31.23 6.48
C LEU A 70 -1.81 30.84 6.83
N LEU A 71 -2.76 31.76 6.67
CA LEU A 71 -4.18 31.50 6.91
C LEU A 71 -4.73 30.36 6.05
N GLN A 72 -4.28 30.27 4.79
CA GLN A 72 -4.66 29.16 3.92
C GLN A 72 -4.13 27.82 4.47
N TYR A 73 -2.87 27.76 4.87
CA TYR A 73 -2.29 26.51 5.39
C TYR A 73 -2.92 26.08 6.72
N GLU A 74 -3.24 27.02 7.61
CA GLU A 74 -3.97 26.73 8.85
C GLU A 74 -5.34 26.11 8.54
N ALA A 75 -6.14 26.74 7.67
CA ALA A 75 -7.44 26.18 7.26
C ALA A 75 -7.34 24.82 6.56
N GLN A 76 -6.25 24.59 5.81
CA GLN A 76 -5.99 23.30 5.17
C GLN A 76 -5.66 22.21 6.18
N LEU A 77 -4.85 22.52 7.20
CA LEU A 77 -4.54 21.59 8.30
C LEU A 77 -5.81 21.23 9.08
N ASP A 78 -6.62 22.23 9.43
CA ASP A 78 -7.92 22.00 10.11
C ASP A 78 -8.83 21.09 9.28
N GLY A 79 -8.88 21.30 7.97
CA GLY A 79 -9.65 20.45 7.05
C GLY A 79 -9.10 19.03 6.93
N ILE A 80 -7.77 18.85 6.99
CA ILE A 80 -7.14 17.53 6.99
C ILE A 80 -7.45 16.78 8.28
N ASP A 81 -7.38 17.44 9.43
CA ASP A 81 -7.67 16.84 10.73
C ASP A 81 -9.12 16.35 10.83
N GLN A 82 -10.04 16.99 10.10
CA GLN A 82 -11.43 16.55 10.01
C GLN A 82 -11.63 15.25 9.20
N VAL A 83 -10.68 14.87 8.33
CA VAL A 83 -10.81 13.70 7.43
C VAL A 83 -9.78 12.60 7.71
N GLN A 84 -8.63 12.93 8.28
CA GLN A 84 -7.53 11.99 8.46
C GLN A 84 -7.91 10.85 9.41
N GLY A 85 -7.57 9.61 9.02
CA GLY A 85 -7.76 8.43 9.86
C GLY A 85 -9.20 7.91 9.95
N LYS A 86 -10.15 8.53 9.22
CA LYS A 86 -11.52 8.01 9.15
C LYS A 86 -11.57 6.81 8.18
N PRO A 87 -12.21 5.69 8.58
CA PRO A 87 -12.48 4.60 7.65
C PRO A 87 -13.44 5.09 6.57
N VAL A 88 -13.27 4.57 5.35
CA VAL A 88 -14.23 4.82 4.27
C VAL A 88 -15.60 4.26 4.69
N PRO A 89 -16.71 5.01 4.57
CA PRO A 89 -18.04 4.49 4.88
C PRO A 89 -18.35 3.28 3.98
N ASP A 90 -18.93 2.23 4.56
CA ASP A 90 -19.41 1.10 3.78
C ASP A 90 -20.47 1.58 2.78
N SER A 91 -20.40 1.07 1.55
CA SER A 91 -21.35 1.42 0.49
C SER A 91 -22.78 1.00 0.89
N PRO A 92 -23.82 1.79 0.54
CA PRO A 92 -25.20 1.48 0.90
C PRO A 92 -25.71 0.16 0.29
#